data_AF-A0A1H7DER3-F1
#
_entry.id   AF-A0A1H7DER3-F1
#
_cell.length_a   1.000
_cell.length_b   1.000
_cell.length_c   1.000
_cell.angle_alpha   90.00
_cell.angle_beta   90.00
_cell.angle_gamma   90.00
#
_symmetry.space_group_name_H-M   'P 1'
#
loop_
_entity.id
_entity.type
_entity.pdbx_description
1 polymer ?
#
loop_
_entity_poly.entity_id
_entity_poly.type
_entity_poly.pdbx_seq_one_letter_code
_entity_poly.pdbx_strand_id
1 'polypeptide(L)' 'MVVLVILAIGVLAYFIWRARTSSLTRACRWRQDKAAQQWRCAYCGAVQPGLDPPRACHCR' A
#
# COMPACT_ATOMS: atom_id res chain seq x y z
N MET A 1 -27.10 -14.21 11.21
CA MET A 1 -26.41 -12.98 11.67
C MET A 1 -24.89 -13.18 11.73
N VAL A 2 -24.37 -14.10 12.56
CA VAL A 2 -22.92 -14.27 12.78
C VAL A 2 -22.12 -14.59 11.51
N VAL A 3 -22.61 -15.50 10.66
CA VAL A 3 -21.93 -15.90 9.41
C VAL A 3 -21.75 -14.71 8.45
N LEU A 4 -22.75 -13.84 8.35
CA LEU A 4 -22.69 -12.66 7.50
C LEU A 4 -21.63 -11.66 7.97
N VAL A 5 -21.47 -11.51 9.29
CA VAL A 5 -20.45 -10.62 9.88
C VAL A 5 -19.05 -11.15 9.58
N ILE A 6 -18.82 -12.46 9.73
CA ILE A 6 -17.50 -13.08 9.45
C ILE A 6 -17.14 -12.91 7.96
N LEU A 7 -18.09 -13.16 7.06
CA LEU A 7 -17.90 -12.94 5.62
C LEU A 7 -17.59 -11.49 5.30
N ALA A 8 -18.32 -10.53 5.88
CA ALA A 8 -18.07 -9.11 5.66
C ALA A 8 -16.65 -8.70 6.11
N ILE A 9 -16.21 -9.14 7.29
CA ILE A 9 -14.86 -8.88 7.78
C ILE A 9 -13.81 -9.52 6.87
N GLY A 10 -14.01 -10.77 6.45
CA GLY A 10 -13.10 -11.47 5.55
C GLY A 10 -12.95 -10.77 4.20
N VAL A 11 -14.07 -10.30 3.62
CA VAL A 11 -14.06 -9.56 2.35
C VAL A 11 -13.38 -8.20 2.50
N LEU A 12 -13.66 -7.46 3.56
CA LEU A 12 -13.00 -6.17 3.82
C LEU A 12 -11.49 -6.35 4.04
N ALA A 13 -11.09 -7.33 4.85
CA ALA A 13 -9.68 -7.67 5.06
C ALA A 13 -9.00 -8.08 3.74
N TYR A 14 -9.68 -8.88 2.92
CA TYR A 14 -9.19 -9.28 1.61
C TYR A 14 -8.99 -8.09 0.67
N PHE A 15 -9.95 -7.17 0.59
CA PHE A 15 -9.82 -5.97 -0.23
C PHE A 15 -8.70 -5.05 0.26
N ILE A 16 -8.53 -4.87 1.57
CA ILE A 16 -7.42 -4.10 2.15
C ILE A 16 -6.08 -4.76 1.80
N TRP A 17 -5.98 -6.07 1.94
CA TRP A 17 -4.76 -6.81 1.60
C TRP A 17 -4.45 -6.73 0.10
N ARG A 18 -5.44 -6.97 -0.76
CA ARG A 18 -5.32 -6.87 -2.22
C ARG A 18 -4.97 -5.44 -2.68
N ALA A 19 -5.54 -4.42 -2.04
CA ALA A 19 -5.21 -3.03 -2.34
C ALA A 19 -3.75 -2.70 -1.98
N ARG A 20 -3.22 -3.32 -0.91
CA ARG A 20 -1.82 -3.16 -0.49
C ARG A 20 -0.83 -3.97 -1.32
N THR A 21 -1.22 -5.08 -1.93
CA THR A 21 -0.33 -5.94 -2.75
C THR A 21 -0.38 -5.66 -4.25
N SER A 22 -1.26 -4.77 -4.70
CA SER A 22 -1.38 -4.43 -6.12
C SER A 22 -0.35 -3.37 -6.53
N SER A 23 0.73 -3.81 -7.17
CA SER A 23 1.83 -3.00 -7.71
C SER A 23 1.47 -2.21 -8.98
N LEU A 24 0.24 -2.34 -9.49
CA LEU A 24 -0.18 -1.89 -10.82
C LEU A 24 -1.35 -0.89 -10.81
N THR A 25 -1.56 -0.17 -9.70
CA THR A 25 -2.52 0.92 -9.72
C THR A 25 -1.83 2.20 -10.18
N ARG A 26 -2.41 2.87 -11.19
CA ARG A 26 -2.04 4.22 -11.68
C ARG A 26 -2.02 5.31 -10.60
N ALA A 27 -2.34 4.96 -9.35
CA ALA A 27 -2.47 5.82 -8.18
C ALA A 27 -1.23 5.80 -7.27
N CYS A 28 -0.09 5.29 -7.73
CA CYS A 28 1.12 5.27 -6.93
C CYS A 28 1.62 6.68 -6.58
N ARG A 29 1.39 7.05 -5.32
CA ARG A 29 1.75 8.34 -4.75
C ARG A 29 2.90 8.17 -3.77
N TRP A 30 4.11 8.18 -4.32
CA TRP A 30 5.33 8.29 -3.53
C TRP A 30 5.42 9.68 -2.90
N ARG A 31 5.64 9.73 -1.59
CA ARG A 31 5.99 10.94 -0.85
C ARG A 31 7.40 10.77 -0.32
N GLN A 32 8.25 11.75 -0.56
CA GLN A 32 9.59 11.79 0.00
C GLN A 32 9.50 12.27 1.45
N ASP A 33 10.00 11.47 2.37
CA ASP A 33 10.26 11.88 3.74
C ASP A 33 11.72 12.35 3.81
N LYS A 34 11.90 13.67 3.82
CA LYS A 34 13.24 14.28 3.86
C LYS A 34 13.93 14.07 5.21
N ALA A 35 13.17 13.92 6.30
CA ALA A 35 13.73 13.71 7.63
C ALA A 35 14.33 12.30 7.76
N ALA A 36 13.67 11.30 7.17
CA ALA A 36 14.12 9.91 7.19
C ALA A 36 14.88 9.48 5.92
N GLN A 37 15.15 10.39 4.99
CA GLN A 37 15.79 10.12 3.67
C GLN A 37 15.24 8.87 2.97
N GLN A 38 13.91 8.72 3.02
CA GLN A 38 13.22 7.55 2.47
C GLN A 38 11.99 8.01 1.71
N TRP A 39 11.57 7.19 0.75
CA TRP A 39 10.31 7.35 0.06
C TRP A 39 9.27 6.46 0.70
N ARG A 40 8.07 7.00 0.93
CA ARG A 40 6.92 6.25 1.41
C ARG A 40 5.75 6.41 0.47
N CYS A 41 5.14 5.31 0.05
CA CYS A 41 3.93 5.34 -0.75
C CYS A 41 2.73 5.64 0.16
N ALA A 42 1.99 6.72 -0.13
CA ALA A 42 0.81 7.11 0.65
C ALA A 42 -0.37 6.12 0.48
N TYR A 43 -0.36 5.32 -0.59
CA TYR A 43 -1.43 4.38 -0.91
C TYR A 43 -1.25 3.02 -0.21
N CYS A 44 -0.11 2.35 -0.45
CA CYS A 44 0.15 1.02 0.11
C CYS A 44 1.02 1.04 1.38
N GLY A 45 1.68 2.17 1.68
CA GLY A 45 2.60 2.28 2.82
C GLY A 45 3.98 1.68 2.58
N ALA A 46 4.28 1.20 1.37
CA ALA A 46 5.61 0.72 1.00
C ALA A 46 6.66 1.80 1.26
N VAL A 47 7.81 1.38 1.81
CA VAL A 47 8.94 2.25 2.11
C VAL A 47 10.10 1.83 1.24
N GLN A 48 10.68 2.77 0.53
CA GLN A 48 11.90 2.57 -0.23
C GLN A 48 12.99 3.49 0.33
N PRO A 49 14.10 2.93 0.85
CA PRO A 49 15.22 3.72 1.32
C PRO A 49 15.96 4.37 0.14
N GLY A 50 16.48 5.57 0.36
CA GLY A 50 17.26 6.30 -0.64
C GLY A 50 16.63 7.64 -1.02
N LEU A 51 17.44 8.50 -1.64
CA LEU A 51 16.98 9.80 -2.12
C LEU A 51 16.38 9.74 -3.52
N ASP A 52 16.69 8.70 -4.29
CA ASP A 52 16.22 8.58 -5.67
C ASP A 52 14.72 8.27 -5.74
N PRO A 53 13.99 8.96 -6.64
CA PRO A 53 12.57 8.71 -6.82
C PRO A 53 12.34 7.27 -7.32
N PRO A 54 11.44 6.49 -6.68
CA PRO A 54 11.09 5.15 -7.10
C PRO A 54 10.53 5.13 -8.52
N ARG A 55 11.12 4.32 -9.39
CA ARG A 55 10.65 4.15 -10.78
C ARG A 55 9.42 3.25 -10.88
N ALA A 56 9.23 2.38 -9.90
CA ALA A 56 8.11 1.47 -9.80
C ALA A 56 7.63 1.35 -8.35
N CYS A 57 6.34 1.08 -8.18
CA CYS A 57 5.79 0.77 -6.88
C CYS A 57 5.95 -0.71 -6.56
N HIS A 58 6.85 -1.01 -5.63
CA HIS A 58 6.97 -2.33 -5.04
C HIS A 58 6.10 -2.42 -3.79
N CYS A 59 4.79 -2.36 -3.98
CA CYS A 59 3.80 -2.63 -2.93
C CYS A 59 3.65 -4.14 -2.78
N ARG A 60 4.68 -4.80 -2.25
CA ARG A 60 4.68 -6.24 -1.99
C ARG A 60 4.72 -6.52 -0.49
#